data_AF-A0A959B3L0-F1
#
_entry.id   AF-A0A959B3L0-F1
#
_cell.length_a   1.000
_cell.length_b   1.000
_cell.length_c   1.000
_cell.angle_alpha   90.00
_cell.angle_beta   90.00
_cell.angle_gamma   90.00
#
_symmetry.space_group_name_H-M   'P 1'
#
loop_
_entity.id
_entity.type
_entity.pdbx_description
1 polymer ?
#
loop_
_entity_poly.entity_id
_entity_poly.type
_entity_poly.pdbx_seq_one_letter_code
_entity_poly.pdbx_strand_id
1 'polypeptide(L)'
;IHDPLYRFEAVNVELQNRNTASLLWWMKNIISMRKRLKAFSHGKIEFLEPANSKVLAFLRASEGESILVLANLSKHSQAVELDLSRFEGARPVEIFSQNKFFEVGEAPYHFTLGPYGYYWFLMEQQEESVDLPKERAIADLDADVEWAGFFDSYTAKRQFEKKILPTYLRSCRWFGGKSRNIVSIDIEHFPCIMVNEVSAYFLNINIRYADGLPETYFLPVTFITNAERVVRYLKSETQSVVSYLKTPSQEGILVDAIYEESFRNELFWLIKENEKVNVTGGQLVFESGKILDDLEIEKEDIASEVLRAEQSNTSVIYNGQFFFKIYRKLENDINPDLELVRFLSERTPFQNSPRYGGGIQFDNHAEKAYIILGLLQNKIPNQGEAWTMMLEELSRYYEKVLAKVERSKAAPPLVRKARLTFEDIPARLQKLIGSVTYERARLLGQRTAEMHIALASDATIPDFCPERFTQHYQRSIYSQHRKLANEKLGALEQRISSLPEHIAKESQLILEIKDDIFDCFA
;
A
#
# COMPACT_ATOMS: atom_id res chain seq x y z
N ILE A 1 31.93 25.98 -39.45
CA ILE A 1 31.32 24.65 -39.23
C ILE A 1 30.42 24.37 -40.43
N HIS A 2 30.76 23.42 -41.29
CA HIS A 2 30.06 23.17 -42.57
C HIS A 2 28.94 22.12 -42.46
N ASP A 3 28.96 21.30 -41.41
CA ASP A 3 27.92 20.32 -41.11
C ASP A 3 26.60 21.04 -40.78
N PRO A 4 25.51 20.79 -41.55
CA PRO A 4 24.20 21.39 -41.32
C PRO A 4 23.65 21.17 -39.90
N LEU A 5 24.01 20.06 -39.24
CA LEU A 5 23.52 19.71 -37.90
C LEU A 5 24.16 20.55 -36.77
N TYR A 6 25.30 21.20 -37.02
CA TYR A 6 26.07 21.95 -36.00
C TYR A 6 26.24 23.44 -36.32
N ARG A 7 25.44 23.99 -37.24
CA ARG A 7 25.42 25.43 -37.50
C ARG A 7 24.64 26.17 -36.41
N PHE A 8 24.91 27.46 -36.22
CA PHE A 8 24.25 28.26 -35.18
C PHE A 8 22.73 28.38 -35.43
N GLU A 9 22.29 28.24 -36.68
CA GLU A 9 20.89 28.19 -37.05
C GLU A 9 20.20 26.88 -36.59
N ALA A 10 20.95 25.78 -36.44
CA ALA A 10 20.46 24.47 -36.01
C ALA A 10 20.71 24.19 -34.51
N VAL A 11 21.80 24.71 -33.95
CA VAL A 11 22.20 24.53 -32.55
C VAL A 11 22.44 25.92 -31.93
N ASN A 12 21.38 26.52 -31.39
CA ASN A 12 21.46 27.72 -30.56
C ASN A 12 20.72 27.55 -29.24
N VAL A 13 21.04 28.43 -28.30
CA VAL A 13 20.51 28.41 -26.93
C VAL A 13 18.98 28.48 -26.92
N GLU A 14 18.37 29.28 -27.81
CA GLU A 14 16.92 29.42 -27.89
C GLU A 14 16.24 28.12 -28.35
N LEU A 15 16.77 27.47 -29.40
CA LEU A 15 16.27 26.18 -29.89
C LEU A 15 16.47 25.05 -28.87
N GLN A 16 17.64 24.99 -28.22
CA GLN A 16 17.86 23.99 -27.17
C GLN A 16 16.95 24.25 -25.97
N ASN A 17 16.75 25.50 -25.55
CA ASN A 17 15.87 25.83 -24.44
C ASN A 17 14.40 25.47 -24.73
N ARG A 18 13.98 25.42 -26.00
CA ARG A 18 12.62 25.01 -26.42
C ARG A 18 12.41 23.50 -26.51
N ASN A 19 13.48 22.71 -26.52
CA ASN A 19 13.44 21.26 -26.66
C ASN A 19 13.83 20.56 -25.34
N THR A 20 12.87 19.93 -24.65
CA THR A 20 13.08 19.18 -23.40
C THR A 20 14.08 18.03 -23.53
N ALA A 21 14.29 17.49 -24.74
CA ALA A 21 15.26 16.45 -25.02
C ALA A 21 16.64 17.01 -25.43
N SER A 22 16.86 18.34 -25.35
CA SER A 22 18.14 18.95 -25.71
C SER A 22 19.21 18.72 -24.65
N LEU A 23 20.48 18.84 -25.09
CA LEU A 23 21.62 18.82 -24.18
C LEU A 23 21.55 19.92 -23.11
N LEU A 24 21.02 21.12 -23.44
CA LEU A 24 20.84 22.19 -22.45
C LEU A 24 19.86 21.80 -21.35
N TRP A 25 18.73 21.20 -21.72
CA TRP A 25 17.72 20.72 -20.75
C TRP A 25 18.27 19.59 -19.89
N TRP A 26 18.95 18.64 -20.51
CA TRP A 26 19.68 17.57 -19.83
C TRP A 26 20.69 18.14 -18.83
N MET A 27 21.49 19.14 -19.23
CA MET A 27 22.49 19.78 -18.37
C MET A 27 21.85 20.51 -17.18
N LYS A 28 20.73 21.22 -17.40
CA LYS A 28 19.96 21.86 -16.32
C LYS A 28 19.43 20.84 -15.31
N ASN A 29 18.87 19.73 -15.79
CA ASN A 29 18.35 18.66 -14.95
C ASN A 29 19.48 18.01 -14.13
N ILE A 30 20.62 17.70 -14.76
CA ILE A 30 21.79 17.14 -14.06
C ILE A 30 22.36 18.10 -13.01
N ILE A 31 22.46 19.39 -13.31
CA ILE A 31 22.92 20.38 -12.31
C ILE A 31 21.96 20.43 -11.12
N SER A 32 20.65 20.39 -11.36
CA SER A 32 19.64 20.34 -10.30
C SER A 32 19.78 19.07 -9.45
N MET A 33 19.92 17.90 -10.09
CA MET A 33 20.12 16.62 -9.40
C MET A 33 21.41 16.60 -8.58
N ARG A 34 22.51 17.13 -9.14
CA ARG A 34 23.79 17.25 -8.43
C ARG A 34 23.69 18.14 -7.19
N LYS A 35 22.90 19.21 -7.23
CA LYS A 35 22.65 20.08 -6.08
C LYS A 35 21.80 19.39 -5.01
N ARG A 36 20.84 18.55 -5.43
CA ARG A 36 19.93 17.81 -4.53
C ARG A 36 20.62 16.63 -3.85
N LEU A 37 21.35 15.83 -4.61
CA LEU A 37 21.96 14.57 -4.15
C LEU A 37 23.44 14.78 -3.81
N LYS A 38 23.78 14.70 -2.52
CA LYS A 38 25.14 15.03 -2.04
C LYS A 38 26.19 14.06 -2.57
N ALA A 39 25.82 12.80 -2.79
CA ALA A 39 26.69 11.79 -3.39
C ALA A 39 27.26 12.19 -4.78
N PHE A 40 26.51 12.93 -5.61
CA PHE A 40 27.01 13.45 -6.88
C PHE A 40 27.91 14.69 -6.73
N SER A 41 27.81 15.42 -5.62
CA SER A 41 28.64 16.60 -5.37
C SER A 41 29.99 16.25 -4.75
N HIS A 42 30.00 15.48 -3.65
CA HIS A 42 31.21 15.20 -2.86
C HIS A 42 31.41 13.71 -2.54
N GLY A 43 30.53 12.83 -3.00
CA GLY A 43 30.61 11.40 -2.71
C GLY A 43 31.83 10.72 -3.33
N LYS A 44 32.34 9.69 -2.64
CA LYS A 44 33.41 8.82 -3.12
C LYS A 44 32.92 8.04 -4.34
N ILE A 45 33.80 7.82 -5.30
CA ILE A 45 33.54 6.99 -6.49
C ILE A 45 34.16 5.61 -6.30
N GLU A 46 33.40 4.57 -6.61
CA GLU A 46 33.86 3.18 -6.63
C GLU A 46 33.45 2.56 -7.96
N PHE A 47 34.41 2.13 -8.77
CA PHE A 47 34.11 1.50 -10.06
C PHE A 47 33.68 0.04 -9.85
N LEU A 48 32.62 -0.36 -10.55
CA LEU A 48 32.23 -1.76 -10.66
C LEU A 48 32.88 -2.32 -11.93
N GLU A 49 33.30 -3.58 -11.88
CA GLU A 49 33.98 -4.25 -13.01
C GLU A 49 33.04 -5.28 -13.67
N PRO A 50 32.07 -4.85 -14.49
CA PRO A 50 31.24 -5.79 -15.24
C PRO A 50 32.07 -6.51 -16.30
N ALA A 51 31.70 -7.76 -16.60
CA ALA A 51 32.30 -8.52 -17.69
C ALA A 51 32.14 -7.82 -19.06
N ASN A 52 31.07 -7.04 -19.25
CA ASN A 52 30.86 -6.25 -20.45
C ASN A 52 31.55 -4.87 -20.36
N SER A 53 32.76 -4.79 -20.90
CA SER A 53 33.57 -3.55 -20.94
C SER A 53 32.96 -2.39 -21.75
N LYS A 54 31.89 -2.62 -22.51
CA LYS A 54 31.14 -1.55 -23.20
C LYS A 54 30.20 -0.80 -22.27
N VAL A 55 29.98 -1.30 -21.06
CA VAL A 55 29.17 -0.64 -20.03
C VAL A 55 30.10 -0.17 -18.91
N LEU A 56 30.13 1.13 -18.69
CA LEU A 56 30.78 1.72 -17.53
C LEU A 56 29.80 1.69 -16.35
N ALA A 57 30.19 1.04 -15.26
CA ALA A 57 29.40 0.96 -14.04
C ALA A 57 30.21 1.48 -12.85
N PHE A 58 29.63 2.35 -12.02
CA PHE A 58 30.27 2.83 -10.81
C PHE A 58 29.25 3.30 -9.77
N LEU A 59 29.64 3.25 -8.51
CA LEU A 59 28.90 3.78 -7.37
C LEU A 59 29.44 5.16 -6.99
N ARG A 60 28.53 6.02 -6.53
CA ARG A 60 28.81 7.28 -5.85
C ARG A 60 28.19 7.22 -4.47
N ALA A 61 29.00 7.31 -3.41
CA ALA A 61 28.52 7.17 -2.04
C ALA A 61 28.89 8.37 -1.16
N SER A 62 27.94 8.86 -0.34
CA SER A 62 28.13 9.92 0.65
C SER A 62 27.11 9.75 1.77
N GLU A 63 27.53 9.72 3.04
CA GLU A 63 26.68 9.72 4.25
C GLU A 63 25.24 9.20 4.07
N GLY A 64 25.08 7.87 3.99
CA GLY A 64 23.77 7.21 3.88
C GLY A 64 23.15 7.17 2.47
N GLU A 65 23.69 7.91 1.50
CA GLU A 65 23.24 7.89 0.10
C GLU A 65 24.22 7.11 -0.79
N SER A 66 23.73 6.11 -1.52
CA SER A 66 24.50 5.39 -2.55
C SER A 66 23.80 5.50 -3.90
N ILE A 67 24.54 5.88 -4.94
CA ILE A 67 24.02 6.04 -6.30
C ILE A 67 24.79 5.13 -7.25
N LEU A 68 24.09 4.19 -7.89
CA LEU A 68 24.61 3.35 -8.95
C LEU A 68 24.44 4.04 -10.31
N VAL A 69 25.54 4.23 -11.02
CA VAL A 69 25.57 4.79 -12.36
C VAL A 69 25.96 3.71 -13.36
N LEU A 70 25.16 3.54 -14.40
CA LEU A 70 25.40 2.68 -15.54
C LEU A 70 25.41 3.54 -16.80
N ALA A 71 26.43 3.40 -17.64
CA ALA A 71 26.52 4.11 -18.91
C ALA A 71 26.97 3.15 -20.02
N ASN A 72 26.12 2.99 -21.02
CA ASN A 72 26.47 2.28 -22.24
C ASN A 72 27.35 3.19 -23.11
N LEU A 73 28.59 2.77 -23.37
CA LEU A 73 29.55 3.49 -24.22
C LEU A 73 29.43 3.08 -25.70
N SER A 74 28.54 2.14 -26.02
CA SER A 74 28.31 1.60 -27.36
C SER A 74 27.09 2.23 -28.04
N LYS A 75 27.16 2.33 -29.36
CA LYS A 75 26.03 2.68 -30.25
C LYS A 75 24.97 1.59 -30.39
N HIS A 76 25.16 0.44 -29.72
CA HIS A 76 24.24 -0.70 -29.74
C HIS A 76 23.79 -1.00 -28.32
N SER A 77 22.58 -1.54 -28.17
CA SER A 77 22.08 -2.01 -26.87
C SER A 77 23.05 -2.99 -26.23
N GLN A 78 23.25 -2.87 -24.93
CA GLN A 78 24.13 -3.74 -24.15
C GLN A 78 23.36 -4.32 -22.97
N ALA A 79 23.56 -5.60 -22.72
CA ALA A 79 23.21 -6.23 -21.45
C ALA A 79 24.44 -6.25 -20.54
N VAL A 80 24.22 -6.10 -19.24
CA VAL A 80 25.26 -6.19 -18.22
C VAL A 80 24.71 -6.89 -16.99
N GLU A 81 25.54 -7.73 -16.39
CA GLU A 81 25.31 -8.34 -15.09
C GLU A 81 26.23 -7.66 -14.08
N LEU A 82 25.69 -7.33 -12.92
CA LEU A 82 26.43 -6.71 -11.81
C LEU A 82 26.19 -7.48 -10.52
N ASP A 83 27.28 -7.72 -9.80
CA ASP A 83 27.20 -8.14 -8.41
C ASP A 83 26.78 -6.93 -7.55
N LEU A 84 25.52 -6.96 -7.13
CA LEU A 84 24.93 -5.98 -6.23
C LEU A 84 24.62 -6.59 -4.86
N SER A 85 25.18 -7.75 -4.51
CA SER A 85 24.92 -8.46 -3.23
C SER A 85 25.02 -7.58 -1.99
N ARG A 86 25.92 -6.59 -1.97
CA ARG A 86 26.02 -5.58 -0.89
C ARG A 86 24.76 -4.72 -0.67
N PHE A 87 23.85 -4.73 -1.62
CA PHE A 87 22.56 -4.03 -1.61
C PHE A 87 21.40 -5.01 -1.59
N GLU A 88 21.59 -6.27 -1.18
CA GLU A 88 20.52 -7.24 -1.04
C GLU A 88 19.33 -6.67 -0.23
N GLY A 89 18.10 -6.90 -0.72
CA GLY A 89 16.87 -6.32 -0.18
C GLY A 89 16.60 -4.87 -0.58
N ALA A 90 17.57 -4.16 -1.18
CA ALA A 90 17.35 -2.82 -1.73
C ALA A 90 16.53 -2.87 -3.03
N ARG A 91 15.74 -1.82 -3.28
CA ARG A 91 15.10 -1.60 -4.59
C ARG A 91 15.76 -0.41 -5.27
N PRO A 92 16.50 -0.62 -6.37
CA PRO A 92 17.09 0.49 -7.11
C PRO A 92 15.99 1.42 -7.61
N VAL A 93 16.07 2.70 -7.27
CA VAL A 93 15.09 3.72 -7.71
C VAL A 93 15.74 4.60 -8.75
N GLU A 94 15.20 4.59 -9.97
CA GLU A 94 15.74 5.39 -11.06
C GLU A 94 15.50 6.89 -10.77
N ILE A 95 16.57 7.68 -10.70
CA ILE A 95 16.56 9.02 -10.10
C ILE A 95 15.67 10.01 -10.87
N PHE A 96 15.55 9.86 -12.18
CA PHE A 96 14.80 10.80 -13.01
C PHE A 96 13.29 10.49 -13.01
N SER A 97 12.95 9.22 -13.14
CA SER A 97 11.56 8.73 -13.23
C SER A 97 10.94 8.36 -11.89
N GLN A 98 11.76 8.17 -10.84
CA GLN A 98 11.37 7.63 -9.55
C GLN A 98 10.80 6.19 -9.63
N ASN A 99 11.03 5.51 -10.76
CA ASN A 99 10.60 4.13 -10.95
C ASN A 99 11.44 3.19 -10.09
N LYS A 100 10.76 2.32 -9.35
CA LYS A 100 11.38 1.28 -8.54
C LYS A 100 11.61 0.04 -9.39
N PHE A 101 12.86 -0.40 -9.48
CA PHE A 101 13.24 -1.63 -10.14
C PHE A 101 13.06 -2.83 -9.20
N PHE A 102 13.24 -4.05 -9.72
CA PHE A 102 13.16 -5.26 -8.93
C PHE A 102 14.14 -5.22 -7.76
N GLU A 103 13.78 -5.89 -6.68
CA GLU A 103 14.61 -6.02 -5.49
C GLU A 103 15.92 -6.75 -5.84
N VAL A 104 17.01 -6.29 -5.25
CA VAL A 104 18.31 -6.95 -5.38
C VAL A 104 18.28 -8.22 -4.51
N GLY A 105 18.46 -9.38 -5.12
CA GLY A 105 18.63 -10.65 -4.41
C GLY A 105 20.10 -11.10 -4.39
N GLU A 106 20.33 -12.36 -4.01
CA GLU A 106 21.66 -12.99 -3.99
C GLU A 106 22.27 -13.17 -5.40
N ALA A 107 21.43 -13.28 -6.44
CA ALA A 107 21.88 -13.47 -7.82
C ALA A 107 22.37 -12.16 -8.47
N PRO A 108 23.30 -12.21 -9.45
CA PRO A 108 23.72 -11.04 -10.21
C PRO A 108 22.54 -10.27 -10.81
N TYR A 109 22.57 -8.95 -10.67
CA TYR A 109 21.50 -8.09 -11.13
C TYR A 109 21.71 -7.74 -12.61
N HIS A 110 20.66 -7.94 -13.41
CA HIS A 110 20.74 -7.79 -14.86
C HIS A 110 20.16 -6.44 -15.30
N PHE A 111 20.91 -5.71 -16.13
CA PHE A 111 20.44 -4.48 -16.78
C PHE A 111 20.54 -4.59 -18.29
N THR A 112 19.58 -3.99 -18.98
CA THR A 112 19.65 -3.76 -20.43
C THR A 112 19.60 -2.27 -20.69
N LEU A 113 20.60 -1.75 -21.39
CA LEU A 113 20.70 -0.34 -21.76
C LEU A 113 20.57 -0.19 -23.27
N GLY A 114 19.78 0.80 -23.71
CA GLY A 114 19.74 1.21 -25.12
C GLY A 114 21.07 1.83 -25.58
N PRO A 115 21.25 2.07 -26.90
CA PRO A 115 22.41 2.76 -27.46
C PRO A 115 22.74 4.07 -26.74
N TYR A 116 23.98 4.23 -26.25
CA TYR A 116 24.41 5.39 -25.46
C TYR A 116 23.52 5.73 -24.24
N GLY A 117 22.68 4.78 -23.82
CA GLY A 117 21.78 4.93 -22.69
C GLY A 117 22.53 4.89 -21.37
N TYR A 118 21.93 5.48 -20.35
CA TYR A 118 22.47 5.46 -19.00
C TYR A 118 21.33 5.31 -17.99
N TYR A 119 21.65 4.79 -16.81
CA TYR A 119 20.76 4.77 -15.66
C TYR A 119 21.48 5.30 -14.44
N TRP A 120 20.80 6.12 -13.66
CA TRP A 120 21.25 6.52 -12.34
C TRP A 120 20.23 6.02 -11.32
N PHE A 121 20.62 5.05 -10.51
CA PHE A 121 19.78 4.48 -9.47
C PHE A 121 20.21 5.02 -8.12
N LEU A 122 19.26 5.58 -7.38
CA LEU A 122 19.42 5.68 -5.95
C LEU A 122 19.28 4.27 -5.39
N MET A 123 20.35 3.78 -4.79
CA MET A 123 20.34 2.55 -4.04
C MET A 123 19.75 2.90 -2.68
N GLU A 124 18.42 2.98 -2.63
CA GLU A 124 17.69 2.93 -1.37
C GLU A 124 18.00 1.56 -0.77
N GLN A 125 19.07 1.49 0.05
CA GLN A 125 18.93 0.72 1.27
C GLN A 125 17.62 1.24 1.84
N GLN A 126 16.68 0.35 2.17
CA GLN A 126 15.65 0.78 3.12
C GLN A 126 16.45 1.57 4.16
N GLU A 127 16.12 2.86 4.38
CA GLU A 127 16.22 3.36 5.75
C GLU A 127 15.67 2.18 6.52
N GLU A 128 16.55 1.48 7.28
CA GLU A 128 16.11 0.44 8.19
C GLU A 128 14.84 1.01 8.70
N SER A 129 13.71 0.45 8.26
CA SER A 129 12.45 1.03 8.67
C SER A 129 12.66 1.05 10.17
N VAL A 130 12.52 2.21 10.80
CA VAL A 130 12.97 2.35 12.19
C VAL A 130 12.20 1.36 13.12
N ASP A 131 11.32 0.53 12.55
CA ASP A 131 10.78 -0.74 13.06
C ASP A 131 10.85 -1.97 12.08
N LEU A 132 11.97 -2.32 11.46
CA LEU A 132 12.21 -3.72 11.07
C LEU A 132 12.89 -4.34 12.30
N PRO A 133 12.20 -5.23 13.05
CA PRO A 133 12.84 -5.85 14.19
C PRO A 133 14.06 -6.63 13.69
N LYS A 134 15.24 -6.34 14.26
CA LYS A 134 16.37 -7.29 14.36
C LYS A 134 15.80 -8.69 14.48
N GLU A 135 16.27 -9.64 13.66
CA GLU A 135 15.86 -11.06 13.63
C GLU A 135 14.93 -11.39 14.79
N ARG A 136 13.62 -11.28 14.54
CA ARG A 136 12.64 -11.40 15.60
C ARG A 136 12.86 -12.75 16.28
N ALA A 137 13.30 -12.72 17.53
CA ALA A 137 13.38 -13.93 18.34
C ALA A 137 11.95 -14.49 18.45
N ILE A 138 11.71 -15.61 17.75
CA ILE A 138 10.45 -16.33 17.83
C ILE A 138 10.42 -16.94 19.22
N ALA A 139 9.39 -16.58 20.00
CA ALA A 139 9.27 -17.03 21.38
C ALA A 139 8.82 -18.49 21.45
N ASP A 140 9.30 -19.20 22.46
CA ASP A 140 8.87 -20.55 22.80
C ASP A 140 7.62 -20.53 23.71
N LEU A 141 6.73 -21.48 23.47
CA LEU A 141 5.56 -21.71 24.29
C LEU A 141 5.40 -23.20 24.59
N ASP A 142 5.46 -23.55 25.87
CA ASP A 142 5.15 -24.89 26.35
C ASP A 142 3.71 -24.93 26.86
N ALA A 143 2.89 -25.82 26.28
CA ALA A 143 1.50 -26.02 26.64
C ALA A 143 1.30 -27.41 27.26
N ASP A 144 0.52 -27.46 28.33
CA ASP A 144 0.09 -28.69 29.00
C ASP A 144 -1.17 -29.32 28.36
N VAL A 145 -1.67 -28.71 27.28
CA VAL A 145 -2.89 -29.12 26.56
C VAL A 145 -2.60 -29.32 25.07
N GLU A 146 -3.46 -30.10 24.41
CA GLU A 146 -3.39 -30.29 22.96
C GLU A 146 -3.93 -29.07 22.19
N TRP A 147 -3.50 -28.94 20.94
CA TRP A 147 -3.84 -27.79 20.09
C TRP A 147 -5.35 -27.57 19.95
N ALA A 148 -6.13 -28.64 19.75
CA ALA A 148 -7.58 -28.58 19.54
C ALA A 148 -8.39 -28.04 20.75
N GLY A 149 -7.77 -27.92 21.93
CA GLY A 149 -8.37 -27.29 23.12
C GLY A 149 -7.50 -26.17 23.70
N PHE A 150 -6.55 -25.63 22.93
CA PHE A 150 -5.53 -24.73 23.43
C PHE A 150 -6.13 -23.45 24.02
N PHE A 151 -7.05 -22.81 23.30
CA PHE A 151 -7.67 -21.56 23.74
C PHE A 151 -8.79 -21.73 24.77
N ASP A 152 -9.28 -22.96 24.95
CA ASP A 152 -10.19 -23.30 26.05
C ASP A 152 -9.46 -23.39 27.40
N SER A 153 -8.15 -23.68 27.38
CA SER A 153 -7.30 -23.67 28.57
C SER A 153 -6.96 -22.23 28.99
N TYR A 154 -7.45 -21.83 30.17
CA TYR A 154 -7.14 -20.52 30.75
C TYR A 154 -5.62 -20.27 30.85
N THR A 155 -4.86 -21.27 31.29
CA THR A 155 -3.40 -21.15 31.47
C THR A 155 -2.69 -20.95 30.14
N ALA A 156 -2.97 -21.80 29.14
CA ALA A 156 -2.32 -21.73 27.83
C ALA A 156 -2.67 -20.43 27.10
N LYS A 157 -3.96 -20.07 27.05
CA LYS A 157 -4.44 -18.79 26.53
C LYS A 157 -3.75 -17.60 27.20
N ARG A 158 -3.68 -17.57 28.53
CA ARG A 158 -3.09 -16.44 29.27
C ARG A 158 -1.59 -16.32 29.04
N GLN A 159 -0.89 -17.44 28.86
CA GLN A 159 0.52 -17.41 28.47
C GLN A 159 0.69 -16.85 27.06
N PHE A 160 -0.14 -17.28 26.09
CA PHE A 160 -0.11 -16.77 24.73
C PHE A 160 -0.38 -15.25 24.67
N GLU A 161 -1.40 -14.76 25.38
CA GLU A 161 -1.73 -13.34 25.50
C GLU A 161 -0.58 -12.49 26.06
N LYS A 162 0.13 -12.99 27.08
CA LYS A 162 1.15 -12.22 27.79
C LYS A 162 2.55 -12.34 27.19
N LYS A 163 2.93 -13.52 26.72
CA LYS A 163 4.30 -13.81 26.26
C LYS A 163 4.47 -13.66 24.76
N ILE A 164 3.44 -14.00 23.98
CA ILE A 164 3.57 -14.16 22.53
C ILE A 164 3.00 -12.94 21.79
N LEU A 165 1.73 -12.61 22.03
CA LEU A 165 1.04 -11.55 21.30
C LEU A 165 1.73 -10.18 21.32
N PRO A 166 2.26 -9.66 22.46
CA PRO A 166 2.85 -8.32 22.48
C PRO A 166 4.04 -8.18 21.52
N THR A 167 4.88 -9.21 21.44
CA THR A 167 6.06 -9.24 20.57
C THR A 167 5.66 -9.50 19.12
N TYR A 168 4.74 -10.44 18.88
CA TYR A 168 4.23 -10.75 17.54
C TYR A 168 3.57 -9.51 16.90
N LEU A 169 2.60 -8.89 17.57
CA LEU A 169 1.82 -7.79 17.04
C LEU A 169 2.70 -6.58 16.69
N ARG A 170 3.69 -6.24 17.51
CA ARG A 170 4.63 -5.14 17.21
C ARG A 170 5.44 -5.39 15.94
N SER A 171 5.71 -6.65 15.61
CA SER A 171 6.42 -7.00 14.37
C SER A 171 5.53 -6.95 13.12
N CYS A 172 4.21 -7.08 13.28
CA CYS A 172 3.27 -7.06 12.17
C CYS A 172 3.20 -5.67 11.52
N ARG A 173 3.25 -5.61 10.18
CA ARG A 173 3.11 -4.34 9.42
C ARG A 173 1.71 -3.72 9.57
N TRP A 174 0.69 -4.57 9.65
CA TRP A 174 -0.73 -4.16 9.77
C TRP A 174 -1.12 -3.67 11.18
N PHE A 175 -0.25 -3.84 12.18
CA PHE A 175 -0.52 -3.35 13.53
C PHE A 175 -0.25 -1.84 13.61
N GLY A 176 -1.31 -1.04 13.75
CA GLY A 176 -1.20 0.42 13.81
C GLY A 176 -0.74 0.97 15.16
N GLY A 177 -0.78 0.16 16.22
CA GLY A 177 -0.50 0.57 17.60
C GLY A 177 0.98 0.53 18.01
N LYS A 178 1.94 0.43 17.08
CA LYS A 178 3.38 0.20 17.37
C LYS A 178 4.00 1.20 18.35
N SER A 179 3.62 2.47 18.23
CA SER A 179 4.15 3.55 19.07
C SER A 179 3.33 3.81 20.34
N ARG A 180 2.24 3.07 20.57
CA ARG A 180 1.33 3.26 21.72
C ARG A 180 1.71 2.33 22.87
N ASN A 181 1.47 2.78 24.10
CA ASN A 181 1.73 1.97 25.28
C ASN A 181 0.56 1.02 25.54
N ILE A 182 0.82 -0.29 25.47
CA ILE A 182 -0.18 -1.35 25.62
C ILE A 182 -0.32 -1.69 27.11
N VAL A 183 -1.53 -1.60 27.65
CA VAL A 183 -1.88 -1.93 29.04
C VAL A 183 -2.28 -3.40 29.17
N SER A 184 -3.11 -3.89 28.26
CA SER A 184 -3.50 -5.31 28.20
C SER A 184 -3.79 -5.76 26.78
N ILE A 185 -3.61 -7.07 26.58
CA ILE A 185 -4.00 -7.81 25.38
C ILE A 185 -4.80 -9.00 25.86
N ASP A 186 -6.02 -9.12 25.38
CA ASP A 186 -6.96 -10.17 25.78
C ASP A 186 -7.63 -10.74 24.53
N ILE A 187 -7.69 -12.07 24.41
CA ILE A 187 -8.42 -12.72 23.32
C ILE A 187 -9.88 -12.85 23.76
N GLU A 188 -10.77 -12.09 23.13
CA GLU A 188 -12.19 -12.07 23.49
C GLU A 188 -12.94 -13.26 22.86
N HIS A 189 -12.73 -13.48 21.56
CA HIS A 189 -13.37 -14.53 20.80
C HIS A 189 -12.33 -15.36 20.04
N PHE A 190 -12.56 -16.67 19.95
CA PHE A 190 -11.67 -17.60 19.27
C PHE A 190 -12.45 -18.73 18.57
N PRO A 191 -13.44 -18.42 17.71
CA PRO A 191 -14.12 -19.47 16.95
C PRO A 191 -13.12 -20.29 16.12
N CYS A 192 -13.44 -21.54 15.85
CA CYS A 192 -12.53 -22.42 15.11
C CYS A 192 -13.25 -23.14 13.97
N ILE A 193 -12.50 -23.42 12.92
CA ILE A 193 -12.89 -24.32 11.83
C ILE A 193 -11.84 -25.42 11.71
N MET A 194 -12.21 -26.53 11.07
CA MET A 194 -11.29 -27.63 10.78
C MET A 194 -10.78 -27.50 9.36
N VAL A 195 -9.45 -27.51 9.19
CA VAL A 195 -8.78 -27.49 7.89
C VAL A 195 -7.83 -28.69 7.83
N ASN A 196 -8.07 -29.65 6.94
CA ASN A 196 -7.27 -30.88 6.84
C ASN A 196 -7.02 -31.54 8.20
N GLU A 197 -8.09 -31.70 9.00
CA GLU A 197 -8.06 -32.28 10.35
C GLU A 197 -7.30 -31.46 11.41
N VAL A 198 -6.83 -30.25 11.08
CA VAL A 198 -6.18 -29.33 12.02
C VAL A 198 -7.11 -28.16 12.34
N SER A 199 -7.26 -27.85 13.62
CA SER A 199 -8.04 -26.68 14.05
C SER A 199 -7.35 -25.38 13.64
N ALA A 200 -8.09 -24.47 13.00
CA ALA A 200 -7.66 -23.10 12.76
C ALA A 200 -8.55 -22.16 13.58
N TYR A 201 -7.94 -21.41 14.50
CA TYR A 201 -8.65 -20.50 15.40
C TYR A 201 -8.64 -19.08 14.85
N PHE A 202 -9.77 -18.41 14.95
CA PHE A 202 -10.02 -17.04 14.50
C PHE A 202 -9.97 -16.13 15.71
N LEU A 203 -8.81 -15.52 16.01
CA LEU A 203 -8.64 -14.76 17.25
C LEU A 203 -9.09 -13.31 17.06
N ASN A 204 -10.07 -12.87 17.85
CA ASN A 204 -10.39 -11.47 18.05
C ASN A 204 -9.62 -10.98 19.28
N ILE A 205 -8.57 -10.21 19.04
CA ILE A 205 -7.61 -9.73 20.04
C ILE A 205 -7.99 -8.30 20.42
N ASN A 206 -8.48 -8.10 21.64
CA ASN A 206 -8.73 -6.78 22.19
C ASN A 206 -7.44 -6.22 22.80
N ILE A 207 -7.08 -5.00 22.41
CA ILE A 207 -5.88 -4.32 22.86
C ILE A 207 -6.29 -3.03 23.55
N ARG A 208 -5.94 -2.93 24.84
CA ARG A 208 -6.16 -1.71 25.63
C ARG A 208 -4.86 -0.93 25.72
N TYR A 209 -4.95 0.36 25.43
CA TYR A 209 -3.83 1.28 25.49
C TYR A 209 -3.94 2.17 26.74
N ALA A 210 -2.82 2.76 27.16
CA ALA A 210 -2.81 3.71 28.27
C ALA A 210 -3.58 5.00 27.93
N ASP A 211 -3.60 5.34 26.64
CA ASP A 211 -4.27 6.49 26.06
C ASP A 211 -5.16 6.07 24.88
N GLY A 212 -6.36 6.64 24.76
CA GLY A 212 -7.29 6.38 23.64
C GLY A 212 -8.21 5.17 23.83
N LEU A 213 -9.02 4.90 22.80
CA LEU A 213 -9.97 3.78 22.79
C LEU A 213 -9.24 2.44 22.56
N PRO A 214 -9.80 1.33 23.08
CA PRO A 214 -9.33 -0.01 22.75
C PRO A 214 -9.52 -0.30 21.26
N GLU A 215 -8.69 -1.21 20.75
CA GLU A 215 -8.77 -1.68 19.36
C GLU A 215 -8.87 -3.19 19.33
N THR A 216 -9.69 -3.72 18.42
CA THR A 216 -9.81 -5.15 18.19
C THR A 216 -9.07 -5.52 16.92
N TYR A 217 -8.22 -6.55 16.97
CA TYR A 217 -7.49 -7.07 15.82
C TYR A 217 -7.84 -8.54 15.57
N PHE A 218 -7.90 -8.91 14.29
CA PHE A 218 -8.14 -10.26 13.83
C PHE A 218 -6.82 -10.96 13.48
N LEU A 219 -6.61 -12.12 14.08
CA LEU A 219 -5.48 -13.00 13.80
C LEU A 219 -5.94 -14.46 13.77
N PRO A 220 -6.09 -15.07 12.58
CA PRO A 220 -6.29 -16.50 12.51
C PRO A 220 -4.96 -17.23 12.74
N VAL A 221 -4.98 -18.30 13.53
CA VAL A 221 -3.80 -19.10 13.87
C VAL A 221 -4.02 -20.58 13.64
N THR A 222 -2.98 -21.26 13.18
CA THR A 222 -2.95 -22.72 13.02
C THR A 222 -1.61 -23.29 13.49
N PHE A 223 -1.57 -24.60 13.75
CA PHE A 223 -0.40 -25.30 14.27
C PHE A 223 0.21 -26.22 13.21
N ILE A 224 1.50 -26.02 12.91
CA ILE A 224 2.23 -26.78 11.91
C ILE A 224 3.30 -27.63 12.59
N THR A 225 3.17 -28.94 12.46
CA THR A 225 4.08 -29.95 13.05
C THR A 225 4.95 -30.66 12.01
N ASN A 226 4.61 -30.58 10.72
CA ASN A 226 5.40 -31.18 9.65
C ASN A 226 6.75 -30.47 9.50
N ALA A 227 7.85 -31.19 9.73
CA ALA A 227 9.20 -30.64 9.79
C ALA A 227 9.62 -29.86 8.53
N GLU A 228 9.28 -30.35 7.32
CA GLU A 228 9.61 -29.66 6.06
C GLU A 228 8.88 -28.32 5.96
N ARG A 229 7.60 -28.30 6.33
CA ARG A 229 6.79 -27.07 6.38
C ARG A 229 7.32 -26.10 7.44
N VAL A 230 7.69 -26.59 8.62
CA VAL A 230 8.31 -25.76 9.68
C VAL A 230 9.56 -25.06 9.15
N VAL A 231 10.49 -25.80 8.53
CA VAL A 231 11.71 -25.23 7.95
C VAL A 231 11.41 -24.18 6.89
N ARG A 232 10.42 -24.43 6.01
CA ARG A 232 10.00 -23.47 4.99
C ARG A 232 9.54 -22.15 5.62
N TYR A 233 8.64 -22.20 6.61
CA TYR A 233 8.13 -20.99 7.26
C TYR A 233 9.24 -20.21 7.96
N LEU A 234 10.14 -20.89 8.67
CA LEU A 234 11.25 -20.24 9.36
C LEU A 234 12.23 -19.54 8.41
N LYS A 235 12.44 -20.08 7.19
CA LYS A 235 13.37 -19.52 6.20
C LYS A 235 12.78 -18.44 5.31
N SER A 236 11.57 -18.65 4.80
CA SER A 236 11.02 -17.82 3.71
C SER A 236 9.83 -16.96 4.11
N GLU A 237 9.22 -17.23 5.26
CA GLU A 237 7.98 -16.60 5.70
C GLU A 237 8.02 -16.30 7.21
N THR A 238 9.19 -15.97 7.76
CA THR A 238 9.41 -15.81 9.21
C THR A 238 8.43 -14.83 9.86
N GLN A 239 7.95 -13.83 9.12
CA GLN A 239 6.95 -12.87 9.58
C GLN A 239 5.57 -13.49 9.89
N SER A 240 5.24 -14.65 9.32
CA SER A 240 3.98 -15.35 9.61
C SER A 240 4.07 -16.21 10.86
N VAL A 241 5.30 -16.47 11.35
CA VAL A 241 5.52 -17.33 12.52
C VAL A 241 5.17 -16.55 13.80
N VAL A 242 4.20 -17.07 14.53
CA VAL A 242 3.69 -16.51 15.77
C VAL A 242 4.58 -16.92 16.94
N SER A 243 4.83 -18.21 17.10
CA SER A 243 5.70 -18.78 18.14
C SER A 243 6.11 -20.21 17.80
N TYR A 244 7.14 -20.73 18.48
CA TYR A 244 7.27 -22.18 18.65
C TYR A 244 6.22 -22.66 19.64
N LEU A 245 5.69 -23.87 19.42
CA LEU A 245 4.74 -24.49 20.33
C LEU A 245 5.09 -25.95 20.55
N LYS A 246 5.15 -26.33 21.83
CA LYS A 246 5.22 -27.71 22.28
C LYS A 246 3.96 -28.07 23.04
N THR A 247 3.24 -29.07 22.56
CA THR A 247 2.09 -29.69 23.24
C THR A 247 2.54 -31.03 23.86
N PRO A 248 1.69 -31.73 24.65
CA PRO A 248 2.05 -33.02 25.21
C PRO A 248 2.45 -34.08 24.18
N SER A 249 1.85 -34.05 22.98
CA SER A 249 2.07 -35.05 21.93
C SER A 249 2.91 -34.56 20.75
N GLN A 250 3.02 -33.25 20.52
CA GLN A 250 3.59 -32.68 19.30
C GLN A 250 4.44 -31.44 19.56
N GLU A 251 5.36 -31.16 18.64
CA GLU A 251 6.18 -29.95 18.62
C GLU A 251 6.16 -29.35 17.22
N GLY A 252 6.14 -28.02 17.13
CA GLY A 252 6.05 -27.33 15.86
C GLY A 252 6.00 -25.81 16.03
N ILE A 253 5.34 -25.14 15.09
CA ILE A 253 5.18 -23.68 15.10
C ILE A 253 3.71 -23.29 14.99
N LEU A 254 3.35 -22.22 15.70
CA LEU A 254 2.13 -21.47 15.44
C LEU A 254 2.40 -20.47 14.32
N VAL A 255 1.52 -20.44 13.33
CA VAL A 255 1.61 -19.51 12.21
C VAL A 255 0.29 -18.77 12.05
N ASP A 256 0.37 -17.56 11.51
CA ASP A 256 -0.78 -16.85 10.97
C ASP A 256 -1.37 -17.66 9.83
N ALA A 257 -2.58 -18.19 10.05
CA ALA A 257 -3.19 -19.17 9.16
C ALA A 257 -3.43 -18.62 7.74
N ILE A 258 -3.47 -17.29 7.57
CA ILE A 258 -3.62 -16.68 6.23
C ILE A 258 -2.44 -17.01 5.32
N TYR A 259 -1.25 -17.29 5.86
CA TYR A 259 -0.10 -17.71 5.04
C TYR A 259 -0.19 -19.18 4.62
N GLU A 260 -1.06 -19.95 5.25
CA GLU A 260 -1.31 -21.34 4.93
C GLU A 260 -2.32 -21.45 3.77
N GLU A 261 -1.94 -22.15 2.70
CA GLU A 261 -2.74 -22.23 1.47
C GLU A 261 -4.03 -23.04 1.66
N SER A 262 -3.98 -24.18 2.36
CA SER A 262 -5.18 -24.96 2.63
C SER A 262 -6.20 -24.21 3.48
N PHE A 263 -5.77 -23.35 4.40
CA PHE A 263 -6.66 -22.48 5.17
C PHE A 263 -7.36 -21.46 4.25
N ARG A 264 -6.61 -20.75 3.40
CA ARG A 264 -7.20 -19.82 2.44
C ARG A 264 -8.18 -20.51 1.51
N ASN A 265 -7.80 -21.67 0.97
CA ASN A 265 -8.66 -22.44 0.07
C ASN A 265 -9.94 -22.90 0.79
N GLU A 266 -9.85 -23.32 2.05
CA GLU A 266 -11.02 -23.63 2.87
C GLU A 266 -11.93 -22.41 3.05
N LEU A 267 -11.39 -21.22 3.31
CA LEU A 267 -12.20 -20.01 3.43
C LEU A 267 -13.01 -19.74 2.16
N PHE A 268 -12.37 -19.85 1.00
CA PHE A 268 -13.06 -19.66 -0.28
C PHE A 268 -14.15 -20.70 -0.50
N TRP A 269 -13.86 -21.97 -0.17
CA TRP A 269 -14.83 -23.06 -0.28
C TRP A 269 -16.05 -22.82 0.61
N LEU A 270 -15.84 -22.47 1.89
CA LEU A 270 -16.93 -22.18 2.82
C LEU A 270 -17.76 -20.97 2.38
N ILE A 271 -17.13 -19.94 1.81
CA ILE A 271 -17.84 -18.79 1.21
C ILE A 271 -18.71 -19.26 0.04
N LYS A 272 -18.14 -20.05 -0.88
CA LYS A 272 -18.85 -20.52 -2.07
C LYS A 272 -20.07 -21.38 -1.72
N GLU A 273 -19.92 -22.27 -0.76
CA GLU A 273 -20.98 -23.16 -0.26
C GLU A 273 -21.99 -22.45 0.66
N ASN A 274 -21.78 -21.15 0.94
CA ASN A 274 -22.64 -20.34 1.80
C ASN A 274 -22.81 -20.93 3.22
N GLU A 275 -21.71 -21.43 3.77
CA GLU A 275 -21.69 -22.24 4.98
C GLU A 275 -21.90 -21.44 6.28
N LYS A 276 -22.43 -22.14 7.29
CA LYS A 276 -22.66 -21.58 8.63
C LYS A 276 -22.12 -22.52 9.70
N VAL A 277 -21.04 -22.11 10.35
CA VAL A 277 -20.35 -22.93 11.34
C VAL A 277 -20.69 -22.42 12.75
N ASN A 278 -21.41 -23.25 13.51
CA ASN A 278 -21.68 -22.97 14.92
C ASN A 278 -20.39 -23.11 15.74
N VAL A 279 -20.09 -22.11 16.54
CA VAL A 279 -18.83 -21.98 17.28
C VAL A 279 -19.10 -21.47 18.69
N THR A 280 -18.12 -21.61 19.59
CA THR A 280 -18.27 -21.11 20.96
C THR A 280 -18.50 -19.60 20.94
N GLY A 281 -19.62 -19.15 21.52
CA GLY A 281 -19.99 -17.73 21.62
C GLY A 281 -20.78 -17.16 20.43
N GLY A 282 -20.99 -17.93 19.35
CA GLY A 282 -21.67 -17.39 18.16
C GLY A 282 -21.71 -18.32 16.96
N GLN A 283 -21.75 -17.73 15.77
CA GLN A 283 -21.73 -18.44 14.50
C GLN A 283 -20.76 -17.74 13.53
N LEU A 284 -19.89 -18.50 12.86
CA LEU A 284 -19.19 -18.00 11.68
C LEU A 284 -20.12 -18.20 10.48
N VAL A 285 -20.42 -17.12 9.77
CA VAL A 285 -21.24 -17.15 8.56
C VAL A 285 -20.36 -16.76 7.39
N PHE A 286 -20.31 -17.65 6.41
CA PHE A 286 -19.60 -17.48 5.16
C PHE A 286 -20.67 -17.24 4.10
N GLU A 287 -20.78 -16.00 3.63
CA GLU A 287 -21.86 -15.60 2.70
C GLU A 287 -21.35 -15.60 1.27
N SER A 288 -22.05 -16.31 0.37
CA SER A 288 -21.78 -16.28 -1.06
C SER A 288 -22.47 -15.10 -1.75
N GLY A 289 -21.74 -14.38 -2.60
CA GLY A 289 -22.29 -13.33 -3.46
C GLY A 289 -22.68 -13.87 -4.85
N LYS A 290 -23.62 -13.20 -5.53
CA LYS A 290 -24.19 -13.65 -6.82
C LYS A 290 -23.18 -13.99 -7.92
N ILE A 291 -21.98 -13.40 -7.89
CA ILE A 291 -20.95 -13.70 -8.89
C ILE A 291 -20.33 -15.09 -8.75
N LEU A 292 -20.60 -15.80 -7.64
CA LEU A 292 -20.14 -17.16 -7.40
C LEU A 292 -21.18 -18.23 -7.75
N ASP A 293 -22.44 -17.84 -7.99
CA ASP A 293 -23.57 -18.76 -8.26
C ASP A 293 -23.27 -19.66 -9.47
N ASP A 294 -22.71 -19.09 -10.54
CA ASP A 294 -22.39 -19.78 -11.79
C ASP A 294 -20.94 -20.32 -11.85
N LEU A 295 -20.18 -20.21 -10.76
CA LEU A 295 -18.79 -20.66 -10.74
C LEU A 295 -18.73 -22.19 -10.53
N GLU A 296 -18.40 -22.95 -11.57
CA GLU A 296 -18.13 -24.39 -11.43
C GLU A 296 -16.66 -24.58 -11.03
N ILE A 297 -16.42 -24.94 -9.76
CA ILE A 297 -15.08 -25.26 -9.24
C ILE A 297 -15.17 -26.28 -8.12
N GLU A 298 -14.28 -27.26 -8.14
CA GLU A 298 -14.12 -28.23 -7.06
C GLU A 298 -13.15 -27.71 -6.00
N LYS A 299 -13.27 -28.21 -4.77
CA LYS A 299 -12.47 -27.75 -3.63
C LYS A 299 -10.96 -27.89 -3.87
N GLU A 300 -10.56 -28.96 -4.53
CA GLU A 300 -9.17 -29.30 -4.83
C GLU A 300 -8.55 -28.39 -5.90
N ASP A 301 -9.37 -27.74 -6.73
CA ASP A 301 -8.93 -26.86 -7.82
C ASP A 301 -8.75 -25.40 -7.37
N ILE A 302 -9.07 -25.08 -6.11
CA ILE A 302 -8.86 -23.74 -5.56
C ILE A 302 -7.37 -23.50 -5.37
N ALA A 303 -6.85 -22.44 -5.99
CA ALA A 303 -5.50 -21.93 -5.78
C ALA A 303 -5.53 -20.52 -5.22
N SER A 304 -4.65 -20.22 -4.26
CA SER A 304 -4.65 -18.92 -3.58
C SER A 304 -3.25 -18.34 -3.33
N GLU A 305 -3.11 -17.03 -3.51
CA GLU A 305 -1.85 -16.30 -3.33
C GLU A 305 -2.04 -15.06 -2.43
N VAL A 306 -1.14 -14.85 -1.47
CA VAL A 306 -1.16 -13.66 -0.59
C VAL A 306 -0.44 -12.47 -1.27
N LEU A 307 -1.13 -11.33 -1.37
CA LEU A 307 -0.54 -10.09 -1.86
C LEU A 307 0.24 -9.38 -0.76
N ARG A 308 1.54 -9.15 -1.00
CA ARG A 308 2.46 -8.54 -0.03
C ARG A 308 2.46 -7.00 -0.02
N ALA A 309 1.57 -6.36 -0.77
CA ALA A 309 1.64 -4.92 -1.07
C ALA A 309 0.84 -4.01 -0.11
N GLU A 310 -0.12 -4.54 0.66
CA GLU A 310 -1.03 -3.71 1.46
C GLU A 310 -0.56 -3.46 2.90
N GLN A 311 -0.81 -2.24 3.40
CA GLN A 311 -0.29 -1.77 4.69
C GLN A 311 -1.20 -2.07 5.89
N SER A 312 -2.53 -2.10 5.72
CA SER A 312 -3.48 -2.20 6.85
C SER A 312 -4.25 -3.52 6.92
N ASN A 313 -4.38 -4.24 5.81
CA ASN A 313 -5.12 -5.50 5.70
C ASN A 313 -4.26 -6.56 5.02
N THR A 314 -4.74 -7.81 5.01
CA THR A 314 -4.11 -8.88 4.22
C THR A 314 -5.02 -9.28 3.09
N SER A 315 -4.49 -9.27 1.86
CA SER A 315 -5.27 -9.54 0.65
C SER A 315 -4.81 -10.85 0.00
N VAL A 316 -5.76 -11.61 -0.51
CA VAL A 316 -5.56 -12.92 -1.15
C VAL A 316 -6.16 -12.88 -2.54
N ILE A 317 -5.47 -13.44 -3.53
CA ILE A 317 -6.01 -13.70 -4.86
C ILE A 317 -6.41 -15.16 -4.96
N TYR A 318 -7.65 -15.44 -5.35
CA TYR A 318 -8.12 -16.79 -5.66
C TYR A 318 -8.24 -16.98 -7.17
N ASN A 319 -7.61 -18.04 -7.70
CA ASN A 319 -7.64 -18.48 -9.10
C ASN A 319 -7.31 -17.38 -10.13
N GLY A 320 -6.61 -16.33 -9.71
CA GLY A 320 -6.39 -15.13 -10.53
C GLY A 320 -7.64 -14.31 -10.83
N GLN A 321 -8.82 -14.69 -10.35
CA GLN A 321 -10.13 -14.13 -10.70
C GLN A 321 -10.79 -13.35 -9.57
N PHE A 322 -10.51 -13.70 -8.32
CA PHE A 322 -11.11 -13.05 -7.16
C PHE A 322 -10.05 -12.42 -6.27
N PHE A 323 -10.44 -11.34 -5.61
CA PHE A 323 -9.65 -10.61 -4.64
C PHE A 323 -10.37 -10.66 -3.31
N PHE A 324 -9.71 -11.16 -2.28
CA PHE A 324 -10.26 -11.33 -0.94
C PHE A 324 -9.48 -10.47 0.04
N LYS A 325 -10.16 -9.52 0.65
CA LYS A 325 -9.61 -8.60 1.65
C LYS A 325 -9.96 -9.10 3.04
N ILE A 326 -8.96 -9.41 3.84
CA ILE A 326 -9.11 -9.85 5.22
C ILE A 326 -8.80 -8.67 6.13
N TYR A 327 -9.79 -8.26 6.92
CA TYR A 327 -9.66 -7.11 7.82
C TYR A 327 -8.80 -7.49 9.02
N ARG A 328 -7.69 -6.78 9.23
CA ARG A 328 -6.80 -7.03 10.38
C ARG A 328 -7.22 -6.24 11.60
N LYS A 329 -7.65 -5.00 11.42
CA LYS A 329 -8.29 -4.20 12.47
C LYS A 329 -9.80 -4.34 12.29
N LEU A 330 -10.47 -4.83 13.32
CA LEU A 330 -11.91 -5.06 13.30
C LEU A 330 -12.64 -3.84 13.86
N GLU A 331 -13.77 -3.53 13.26
CA GLU A 331 -14.74 -2.58 13.78
C GLU A 331 -15.95 -3.37 14.28
N ASN A 332 -16.50 -2.97 15.43
CA ASN A 332 -17.63 -3.66 16.06
C ASN A 332 -18.99 -3.17 15.51
N ASP A 333 -18.97 -2.21 14.60
CA ASP A 333 -20.13 -1.63 13.95
C ASP A 333 -20.17 -2.03 12.46
N ILE A 334 -20.97 -1.31 11.68
CA ILE A 334 -21.14 -1.47 10.24
C ILE A 334 -19.78 -1.36 9.54
N ASN A 335 -19.45 -2.36 8.69
CA ASN A 335 -18.31 -2.28 7.80
C ASN A 335 -18.74 -1.63 6.47
N PRO A 336 -18.42 -0.34 6.23
CA PRO A 336 -18.91 0.36 5.06
C PRO A 336 -18.36 -0.22 3.76
N ASP A 337 -17.17 -0.82 3.77
CA ASP A 337 -16.56 -1.39 2.56
C ASP A 337 -17.38 -2.58 2.04
N LEU A 338 -17.74 -3.52 2.92
CA LEU A 338 -18.61 -4.64 2.55
C LEU A 338 -20.00 -4.16 2.15
N GLU A 339 -20.63 -3.30 2.95
CA GLU A 339 -22.01 -2.86 2.73
C GLU A 339 -22.17 -2.09 1.42
N LEU A 340 -21.28 -1.11 1.16
CA LEU A 340 -21.33 -0.30 -0.06
C LEU A 340 -21.09 -1.17 -1.31
N VAL A 341 -20.13 -2.09 -1.26
CA VAL A 341 -19.81 -2.97 -2.39
C VAL A 341 -20.97 -3.92 -2.66
N ARG A 342 -21.56 -4.51 -1.62
CA ARG A 342 -22.75 -5.36 -1.75
C ARG A 342 -23.94 -4.59 -2.31
N PHE A 343 -24.23 -3.42 -1.76
CA PHE A 343 -25.33 -2.58 -2.22
C PHE A 343 -25.16 -2.19 -3.70
N LEU A 344 -24.00 -1.64 -4.07
CA LEU A 344 -23.71 -1.29 -5.47
C LEU A 344 -23.82 -2.51 -6.40
N SER A 345 -23.40 -3.68 -5.93
CA SER A 345 -23.38 -4.90 -6.73
C SER A 345 -24.74 -5.53 -6.92
N GLU A 346 -25.56 -5.57 -5.88
CA GLU A 346 -26.77 -6.41 -5.83
C GLU A 346 -28.08 -5.61 -5.86
N ARG A 347 -28.05 -4.32 -5.51
CA ARG A 347 -29.22 -3.44 -5.44
C ARG A 347 -29.25 -2.38 -6.53
N THR A 348 -28.14 -2.16 -7.24
CA THR A 348 -28.04 -1.13 -8.28
C THR A 348 -27.50 -1.68 -9.59
N PRO A 349 -27.76 -1.02 -10.73
CA PRO A 349 -27.16 -1.39 -12.01
C PRO A 349 -25.71 -0.91 -12.19
N PHE A 350 -25.10 -0.26 -11.18
CA PHE A 350 -23.76 0.33 -11.29
C PHE A 350 -22.71 -0.74 -11.63
N GLN A 351 -21.88 -0.48 -12.64
CA GLN A 351 -20.91 -1.45 -13.19
C GLN A 351 -19.44 -1.08 -12.90
N ASN A 352 -19.18 0.13 -12.40
CA ASN A 352 -17.83 0.67 -12.30
C ASN A 352 -17.23 0.55 -10.89
N SER A 353 -17.63 -0.49 -10.16
CA SER A 353 -17.00 -0.97 -8.92
C SER A 353 -16.71 -2.46 -9.04
N PRO A 354 -15.77 -3.00 -8.24
CA PRO A 354 -15.70 -4.43 -8.01
C PRO A 354 -17.07 -4.96 -7.55
N ARG A 355 -17.37 -6.19 -7.99
CA ARG A 355 -18.59 -6.93 -7.67
C ARG A 355 -18.39 -7.72 -6.39
N TYR A 356 -19.39 -7.68 -5.52
CA TYR A 356 -19.45 -8.49 -4.31
C TYR A 356 -19.43 -9.97 -4.64
N GLY A 357 -18.42 -10.67 -4.13
CA GLY A 357 -18.23 -12.12 -4.22
C GLY A 357 -18.65 -12.87 -2.97
N GLY A 358 -18.73 -12.20 -1.83
CA GLY A 358 -19.06 -12.84 -0.57
C GLY A 358 -18.34 -12.19 0.60
N GLY A 359 -18.56 -12.73 1.79
CA GLY A 359 -18.00 -12.19 3.02
C GLY A 359 -17.88 -13.25 4.11
N ILE A 360 -17.05 -12.95 5.10
CA ILE A 360 -16.99 -13.74 6.34
C ILE A 360 -17.43 -12.82 7.47
N GLN A 361 -18.40 -13.27 8.25
CA GLN A 361 -18.86 -12.57 9.45
C GLN A 361 -18.84 -13.51 10.65
N PHE A 362 -18.61 -12.94 11.82
CA PHE A 362 -18.80 -13.59 13.11
C PHE A 362 -20.03 -12.98 13.80
N ASP A 363 -21.09 -13.77 13.91
CA ASP A 363 -22.32 -13.37 14.59
C ASP A 363 -22.18 -13.66 16.09
N ASN A 364 -22.01 -12.61 16.88
CA ASN A 364 -21.91 -12.70 18.33
C ASN A 364 -23.31 -12.73 18.97
N HIS A 365 -23.72 -13.90 19.45
CA HIS A 365 -25.02 -14.07 20.07
C HIS A 365 -25.17 -13.31 21.39
N ALA A 366 -24.08 -13.13 22.14
CA ALA A 366 -24.12 -12.47 23.45
C ALA A 366 -24.33 -10.95 23.30
N GLU A 367 -23.67 -10.35 22.32
CA GLU A 367 -23.71 -8.90 22.08
C GLU A 367 -24.80 -8.48 21.09
N LYS A 368 -25.43 -9.46 20.41
CA LYS A 368 -26.37 -9.22 19.29
C LYS A 368 -25.77 -8.31 18.22
N ALA A 369 -24.48 -8.49 17.99
CA ALA A 369 -23.68 -7.77 17.00
C ALA A 369 -23.04 -8.79 16.06
N TYR A 370 -22.63 -8.33 14.88
CA TYR A 370 -21.84 -9.12 13.95
C TYR A 370 -20.55 -8.37 13.63
N ILE A 371 -19.48 -9.11 13.39
CA ILE A 371 -18.17 -8.56 13.06
C ILE A 371 -17.79 -9.07 11.68
N ILE A 372 -17.53 -8.16 10.74
CA ILE A 372 -17.06 -8.52 9.40
C ILE A 372 -15.56 -8.80 9.43
N LEU A 373 -15.17 -10.01 9.05
CA LEU A 373 -13.78 -10.49 9.04
C LEU A 373 -13.12 -10.37 7.67
N GLY A 374 -13.90 -10.44 6.59
CA GLY A 374 -13.36 -10.32 5.25
C GLY A 374 -14.40 -10.10 4.17
N LEU A 375 -13.94 -9.62 3.02
CA LEU A 375 -14.72 -9.23 1.85
C LEU A 375 -14.11 -9.84 0.58
N LEU A 376 -14.88 -10.66 -0.12
CA LEU A 376 -14.52 -11.23 -1.43
C LEU A 376 -15.13 -10.39 -2.54
N GLN A 377 -14.33 -10.11 -3.56
CA GLN A 377 -14.72 -9.37 -4.75
C GLN A 377 -14.14 -10.01 -6.00
N ASN A 378 -14.67 -9.68 -7.18
CA ASN A 378 -13.95 -9.99 -8.41
C ASN A 378 -12.67 -9.14 -8.52
N LYS A 379 -11.61 -9.75 -9.05
CA LYS A 379 -10.36 -9.05 -9.33
C LYS A 379 -10.54 -8.22 -10.59
N ILE A 380 -10.24 -6.93 -10.51
CA ILE A 380 -10.28 -6.02 -11.67
C ILE A 380 -8.88 -5.94 -12.29
N PRO A 381 -8.70 -6.38 -13.56
CA PRO A 381 -7.46 -6.16 -14.29
C PRO A 381 -7.21 -4.65 -14.43
N ASN A 382 -6.06 -4.18 -13.96
CA ASN A 382 -5.70 -2.77 -14.02
C ASN A 382 -4.19 -2.61 -14.31
N GLN A 383 -3.80 -1.43 -14.79
CA GLN A 383 -2.41 -1.07 -15.11
C GLN A 383 -1.94 0.04 -14.16
N GLY A 384 -2.13 -0.17 -12.86
CA GLY A 384 -1.70 0.75 -11.81
C GLY A 384 -2.79 1.73 -11.38
N GLU A 385 -2.37 2.71 -10.58
CA GLU A 385 -3.25 3.62 -9.86
C GLU A 385 -3.37 4.98 -10.54
N ALA A 386 -4.55 5.59 -10.46
CA ALA A 386 -4.80 6.93 -11.00
C ALA A 386 -3.87 7.99 -10.37
N TRP A 387 -3.49 7.81 -9.10
CA TRP A 387 -2.56 8.71 -8.40
C TRP A 387 -1.20 8.78 -9.11
N THR A 388 -0.54 7.64 -9.28
CA THR A 388 0.77 7.54 -9.97
C THR A 388 0.68 8.10 -11.38
N MET A 389 -0.35 7.70 -12.13
CA MET A 389 -0.58 8.18 -13.49
C MET A 389 -0.71 9.71 -13.54
N MET A 390 -1.46 10.31 -12.61
CA MET A 390 -1.65 11.77 -12.59
C MET A 390 -0.39 12.51 -12.15
N LEU A 391 0.42 11.95 -11.24
CA LEU A 391 1.72 12.53 -10.86
C LEU A 391 2.71 12.53 -12.03
N GLU A 392 2.72 11.47 -12.84
CA GLU A 392 3.51 11.45 -14.06
C GLU A 392 3.04 12.50 -15.08
N GLU A 393 1.73 12.63 -15.29
CA GLU A 393 1.18 13.66 -16.18
C GLU A 393 1.50 15.09 -15.68
N LEU A 394 1.46 15.29 -14.36
CA LEU A 394 1.85 16.56 -13.74
C LEU A 394 3.35 16.86 -13.97
N SER A 395 4.20 15.84 -13.85
CA SER A 395 5.64 15.97 -14.14
C SER A 395 5.86 16.34 -15.61
N ARG A 396 5.21 15.62 -16.55
CA ARG A 396 5.22 15.94 -17.98
C ARG A 396 4.71 17.35 -18.28
N TYR A 397 3.68 17.82 -17.56
CA TYR A 397 3.18 19.18 -17.68
C TYR A 397 4.26 20.20 -17.31
N TYR A 398 4.93 20.04 -16.17
CA TYR A 398 5.98 20.96 -15.74
C TYR A 398 7.16 21.00 -16.72
N GLU A 399 7.59 19.85 -17.25
CA GLU A 399 8.62 19.79 -18.29
C GLU A 399 8.22 20.57 -19.55
N LYS A 400 6.98 20.40 -20.02
CA LYS A 400 6.45 21.13 -21.18
C LYS A 400 6.38 22.63 -20.93
N VAL A 401 5.96 23.06 -19.74
CA VAL A 401 5.97 24.48 -19.36
C VAL A 401 7.40 24.98 -19.41
N LEU A 402 8.30 24.33 -18.69
CA LEU A 402 9.68 24.76 -18.57
C LEU A 402 10.39 24.93 -19.93
N ALA A 403 10.14 24.05 -20.91
CA ALA A 403 10.73 24.16 -22.24
C ALA A 403 9.95 25.06 -23.21
N LYS A 404 8.62 24.94 -23.28
CA LYS A 404 7.82 25.54 -24.39
C LYS A 404 7.19 26.87 -24.03
N VAL A 405 7.17 27.24 -22.75
CA VAL A 405 6.58 28.50 -22.28
C VAL A 405 7.68 29.55 -22.15
N GLU A 406 7.63 30.57 -23.02
CA GLU A 406 8.39 31.80 -22.83
C GLU A 406 7.98 32.43 -21.48
N ARG A 407 8.92 32.51 -20.54
CA ARG A 407 8.69 33.02 -19.18
C ARG A 407 8.19 34.47 -19.15
N SER A 408 8.48 35.24 -20.20
CA SER A 408 8.00 36.62 -20.38
C SER A 408 6.51 36.72 -20.72
N LYS A 409 5.88 35.63 -21.18
CA LYS A 409 4.44 35.61 -21.48
C LYS A 409 3.65 35.20 -20.25
N ALA A 410 2.85 36.15 -19.73
CA ALA A 410 1.91 35.94 -18.65
C ALA A 410 1.09 34.65 -18.83
N ALA A 411 0.75 34.01 -17.71
CA ALA A 411 -0.15 32.86 -17.73
C ALA A 411 -1.52 33.30 -18.27
N PRO A 412 -2.21 32.46 -19.08
CA PRO A 412 -3.60 32.71 -19.42
C PRO A 412 -4.44 32.87 -18.15
N PRO A 413 -5.46 33.74 -18.14
CA PRO A 413 -6.33 33.89 -16.98
C PRO A 413 -7.04 32.57 -16.68
N LEU A 414 -7.27 32.31 -15.39
CA LEU A 414 -8.06 31.16 -14.96
C LEU A 414 -9.51 31.32 -15.44
N VAL A 415 -10.03 30.29 -16.08
CA VAL A 415 -11.43 30.24 -16.52
C VAL A 415 -12.28 29.78 -15.34
N ARG A 416 -13.08 30.69 -14.79
CA ARG A 416 -14.02 30.40 -13.71
C ARG A 416 -15.41 30.18 -14.27
N LYS A 417 -15.75 28.93 -14.56
CA LYS A 417 -17.10 28.50 -14.98
C LYS A 417 -17.59 27.38 -14.08
N ALA A 418 -18.91 27.30 -13.89
CA ALA A 418 -19.54 26.21 -13.13
C ALA A 418 -19.32 24.84 -13.80
N ARG A 419 -19.27 24.81 -15.14
CA ARG A 419 -18.91 23.64 -15.95
C ARG A 419 -17.91 24.08 -17.01
N LEU A 420 -16.82 23.34 -17.13
CA LEU A 420 -15.70 23.67 -18.00
C LEU A 420 -15.42 22.48 -18.94
N THR A 421 -15.57 22.70 -20.24
CA THR A 421 -15.18 21.70 -21.25
C THR A 421 -13.72 21.87 -21.65
N PHE A 422 -13.16 20.92 -22.40
CA PHE A 422 -11.78 21.05 -22.88
C PHE A 422 -11.62 22.28 -23.78
N GLU A 423 -12.64 22.60 -24.58
CA GLU A 423 -12.66 23.73 -25.52
C GLU A 423 -12.71 25.08 -24.80
N ASP A 424 -13.29 25.14 -23.60
CA ASP A 424 -13.32 26.35 -22.77
C ASP A 424 -11.93 26.73 -22.23
N ILE A 425 -11.00 25.78 -22.18
CA ILE A 425 -9.64 25.99 -21.67
C ILE A 425 -8.86 26.82 -22.70
N PRO A 426 -8.05 27.83 -22.30
CA PRO A 426 -7.18 28.54 -23.22
C PRO A 426 -6.30 27.58 -24.04
N ALA A 427 -6.19 27.80 -25.36
CA ALA A 427 -5.49 26.89 -26.28
C ALA A 427 -4.05 26.54 -25.86
N ARG A 428 -3.37 27.46 -25.15
CA ARG A 428 -2.05 27.20 -24.55
C ARG A 428 -2.10 26.11 -23.48
N LEU A 429 -3.07 26.16 -22.58
CA LEU A 429 -3.25 25.18 -21.51
C LEU A 429 -3.77 23.85 -22.05
N GLN A 430 -4.66 23.87 -23.05
CA GLN A 430 -5.09 22.64 -23.76
C GLN A 430 -3.89 21.85 -24.29
N LYS A 431 -2.92 22.53 -24.94
CA LYS A 431 -1.70 21.90 -25.47
C LYS A 431 -0.77 21.35 -24.38
N LEU A 432 -0.75 21.97 -23.20
CA LEU A 432 0.10 21.55 -22.09
C LEU A 432 -0.49 20.33 -21.38
N ILE A 433 -1.78 20.39 -21.03
CA ILE A 433 -2.52 19.34 -20.30
C ILE A 433 -2.76 18.13 -21.21
N GLY A 434 -3.19 18.36 -22.45
CA GLY A 434 -3.55 17.31 -23.40
C GLY A 434 -4.98 16.78 -23.20
N SER A 435 -5.59 16.33 -24.29
CA SER A 435 -6.98 15.84 -24.30
C SER A 435 -7.16 14.54 -23.52
N VAL A 436 -6.18 13.63 -23.57
CA VAL A 436 -6.25 12.33 -22.89
C VAL A 436 -6.37 12.49 -21.38
N THR A 437 -5.52 13.34 -20.78
CA THR A 437 -5.54 13.61 -19.34
C THR A 437 -6.87 14.24 -18.91
N TYR A 438 -7.37 15.19 -19.71
CA TYR A 438 -8.68 15.79 -19.50
C TYR A 438 -9.81 14.75 -19.55
N GLU A 439 -9.85 13.90 -20.58
CA GLU A 439 -10.90 12.89 -20.72
C GLU A 439 -10.87 11.86 -19.60
N ARG A 440 -9.70 11.47 -19.10
CA ARG A 440 -9.57 10.59 -17.94
C ARG A 440 -10.12 11.24 -16.67
N ALA A 441 -9.79 12.51 -16.41
CA ALA A 441 -10.34 13.25 -15.27
C ALA A 441 -11.86 13.44 -15.39
N ARG A 442 -12.35 13.75 -16.60
CA ARG A 442 -13.79 13.87 -16.89
C ARG A 442 -14.52 12.54 -16.65
N LEU A 443 -13.97 11.44 -17.14
CA LEU A 443 -14.54 10.10 -16.96
C LEU A 443 -14.56 9.70 -15.48
N LEU A 444 -13.49 9.98 -14.73
CA LEU A 444 -13.46 9.74 -13.28
C LEU A 444 -14.60 10.49 -12.58
N GLY A 445 -14.74 11.81 -12.84
CA GLY A 445 -15.82 12.60 -12.28
C GLY A 445 -17.21 12.10 -12.67
N GLN A 446 -17.39 11.66 -13.92
CA GLN A 446 -18.64 11.04 -14.38
C GLN A 446 -18.93 9.74 -13.62
N ARG A 447 -17.95 8.84 -13.47
CA ARG A 447 -18.14 7.56 -12.74
C ARG A 447 -18.41 7.78 -11.26
N THR A 448 -17.78 8.77 -10.63
CA THR A 448 -18.08 9.16 -9.25
C THR A 448 -19.51 9.68 -9.11
N ALA A 449 -19.99 10.51 -10.05
CA ALA A 449 -21.37 10.99 -10.02
C ALA A 449 -22.38 9.86 -10.24
N GLU A 450 -22.12 8.96 -11.20
CA GLU A 450 -22.94 7.76 -11.44
C GLU A 450 -23.00 6.86 -10.20
N MET A 451 -21.87 6.69 -9.49
CA MET A 451 -21.82 5.96 -8.22
C MET A 451 -22.68 6.62 -7.15
N HIS A 452 -22.60 7.94 -6.98
CA HIS A 452 -23.45 8.66 -6.01
C HIS A 452 -24.94 8.53 -6.34
N ILE A 453 -25.32 8.59 -7.62
CA ILE A 453 -26.71 8.37 -8.05
C ILE A 453 -27.16 6.94 -7.71
N ALA A 454 -26.29 5.96 -7.93
CA ALA A 454 -26.58 4.56 -7.60
C ALA A 454 -26.73 4.34 -6.09
N LEU A 455 -25.83 4.90 -5.26
CA LEU A 455 -25.93 4.84 -3.80
C LEU A 455 -27.23 5.46 -3.28
N ALA A 456 -27.66 6.57 -3.87
CA ALA A 456 -28.90 7.26 -3.51
C ALA A 456 -30.18 6.65 -4.11
N SER A 457 -30.09 5.51 -4.81
CA SER A 457 -31.20 4.99 -5.63
C SER A 457 -32.28 4.24 -4.86
N ASP A 458 -31.98 3.74 -3.65
CA ASP A 458 -32.93 2.99 -2.82
C ASP A 458 -33.18 3.70 -1.48
N ALA A 459 -34.23 4.53 -1.45
CA ALA A 459 -34.64 5.26 -0.26
C ALA A 459 -35.34 4.39 0.80
N THR A 460 -35.52 3.08 0.55
CA THR A 460 -36.10 2.16 1.54
C THR A 460 -35.11 1.75 2.63
N ILE A 461 -33.81 1.90 2.36
CA ILE A 461 -32.74 1.64 3.32
C ILE A 461 -32.29 2.99 3.91
N PRO A 462 -32.51 3.24 5.21
CA PRO A 462 -32.23 4.54 5.83
C PRO A 462 -30.81 5.04 5.61
N ASP A 463 -29.81 4.16 5.68
CA ASP A 463 -28.39 4.50 5.56
C ASP A 463 -27.98 4.96 4.15
N PHE A 464 -28.79 4.66 3.14
CA PHE A 464 -28.60 5.09 1.74
C PHE A 464 -29.53 6.24 1.32
N CYS A 465 -30.39 6.69 2.23
CA CYS A 465 -31.33 7.78 1.95
C CYS A 465 -30.61 9.13 1.95
N PRO A 466 -30.71 9.95 0.88
CA PRO A 466 -30.05 11.25 0.85
C PRO A 466 -30.54 12.20 1.94
N GLU A 467 -29.60 12.70 2.75
CA GLU A 467 -29.88 13.70 3.75
C GLU A 467 -29.62 15.13 3.25
N ARG A 468 -30.33 16.10 3.83
CA ARG A 468 -30.10 17.52 3.52
C ARG A 468 -28.80 17.99 4.16
N PHE A 469 -27.97 18.68 3.39
CA PHE A 469 -26.76 19.34 3.88
C PHE A 469 -27.10 20.61 4.68
N THR A 470 -27.60 20.43 5.91
CA THR A 470 -28.14 21.51 6.74
C THR A 470 -27.06 22.47 7.26
N GLN A 471 -27.47 23.67 7.68
CA GLN A 471 -26.56 24.64 8.32
C GLN A 471 -25.95 24.10 9.63
N HIS A 472 -26.69 23.27 10.38
CA HIS A 472 -26.16 22.62 11.58
C HIS A 472 -25.04 21.63 11.24
N TYR A 473 -25.23 20.81 10.20
CA TYR A 473 -24.20 19.88 9.74
C TYR A 473 -22.97 20.60 9.18
N GLN A 474 -23.17 21.68 8.40
CA GLN A 474 -22.08 22.55 7.93
C GLN A 474 -21.25 23.09 9.10
N ARG A 475 -21.90 23.59 10.17
CA ARG A 475 -21.20 24.07 11.38
C ARG A 475 -20.47 22.96 12.12
N SER A 476 -21.03 21.74 12.12
CA SER A 476 -20.39 20.56 12.72
C SER A 476 -19.10 20.20 11.98
N ILE A 477 -19.16 20.07 10.65
CA ILE A 477 -17.98 19.82 9.80
C ILE A 477 -16.94 20.92 9.97
N TYR A 478 -17.37 22.19 9.91
CA TYR A 478 -16.48 23.33 10.13
C TYR A 478 -15.73 23.21 11.46
N SER A 479 -16.46 22.96 12.55
CA SER A 479 -15.88 22.85 13.89
C SER A 479 -14.92 21.65 14.00
N GLN A 480 -15.28 20.52 13.39
CA GLN A 480 -14.46 19.32 13.36
C GLN A 480 -13.16 19.54 12.58
N HIS A 481 -13.21 20.10 11.38
CA HIS A 481 -12.00 20.36 10.58
C HIS A 481 -11.13 21.44 11.21
N ARG A 482 -11.71 22.49 11.79
CA ARG A 482 -10.96 23.51 12.53
C ARG A 482 -10.25 22.91 13.74
N LYS A 483 -10.93 22.04 14.50
CA LYS A 483 -10.34 21.31 15.62
C LYS A 483 -9.19 20.41 15.15
N LEU A 484 -9.39 19.62 14.09
CA LEU A 484 -8.36 18.75 13.52
C LEU A 484 -7.14 19.54 13.06
N ALA A 485 -7.32 20.64 12.34
CA ALA A 485 -6.24 21.52 11.90
C ALA A 485 -5.44 22.05 13.10
N ASN A 486 -6.13 22.51 14.15
CA ASN A 486 -5.47 23.00 15.36
C ASN A 486 -4.68 21.91 16.09
N GLU A 487 -5.25 20.71 16.23
CA GLU A 487 -4.57 19.56 16.84
C GLU A 487 -3.32 19.15 16.07
N LYS A 488 -3.39 19.09 14.73
CA LYS A 488 -2.24 18.69 13.89
C LYS A 488 -1.15 19.75 13.85
N LEU A 489 -1.52 21.04 13.76
CA LEU A 489 -0.55 22.13 13.82
C LEU A 489 0.12 22.21 15.21
N GLY A 490 -0.64 22.02 16.30
CA GLY A 490 -0.08 21.95 17.65
C GLY A 490 0.87 20.75 17.84
N ALA A 491 0.52 19.60 17.29
CA ALA A 491 1.41 18.42 17.30
C ALA A 491 2.69 18.66 16.48
N LEU A 492 2.60 19.36 15.36
CA LEU A 492 3.75 19.75 14.54
C LEU A 492 4.68 20.70 15.30
N GLU A 493 4.12 21.72 15.96
CA GLU A 493 4.84 22.70 16.77
C GLU A 493 5.61 22.02 17.93
N GLN A 494 4.99 21.06 18.62
CA GLN A 494 5.63 20.32 19.70
C GLN A 494 6.80 19.43 19.24
N ARG A 495 6.75 18.94 17.99
CA ARG A 495 7.74 17.98 17.46
C ARG A 495 8.81 18.61 16.58
N ILE A 496 8.71 19.90 16.26
CA ILE A 496 9.58 20.55 15.27
C ILE A 496 11.06 20.43 15.60
N SER A 497 11.42 20.46 16.89
CA SER A 497 12.79 20.33 17.38
C SER A 497 13.39 18.93 17.22
N SER A 498 12.55 17.91 17.03
CA SER A 498 12.96 16.52 16.80
C SER A 498 13.01 16.13 15.32
N LEU A 499 12.61 17.02 14.40
CA LEU A 499 12.56 16.74 12.96
C LEU A 499 13.93 16.96 12.29
N PRO A 500 14.24 16.23 11.20
CA PRO A 500 15.39 16.52 10.36
C PRO A 500 15.38 17.97 9.85
N GLU A 501 16.55 18.60 9.72
CA GLU A 501 16.68 20.05 9.45
C GLU A 501 15.89 20.54 8.22
N HIS A 502 15.87 19.76 7.13
CA HIS A 502 15.15 20.12 5.91
C HIS A 502 13.62 20.10 6.12
N ILE A 503 13.11 19.09 6.85
CA ILE A 503 11.68 18.97 7.19
C ILE A 503 11.29 20.05 8.20
N ALA A 504 12.16 20.35 9.18
CA ALA A 504 11.91 21.40 10.17
C ALA A 504 11.74 22.77 9.49
N LYS A 505 12.55 23.09 8.47
CA LYS A 505 12.41 24.34 7.69
C LYS A 505 11.07 24.43 6.95
N GLU A 506 10.66 23.36 6.27
CA GLU A 506 9.36 23.34 5.58
C GLU A 506 8.18 23.38 6.57
N SER A 507 8.30 22.67 7.70
CA SER A 507 7.31 22.66 8.78
C SER A 507 7.12 24.06 9.40
N GLN A 508 8.21 24.81 9.57
CA GLN A 508 8.17 26.18 10.06
C GLN A 508 7.37 27.10 9.13
N LEU A 509 7.57 26.97 7.81
CA LEU A 509 6.80 27.73 6.81
C LEU A 509 5.29 27.45 6.91
N ILE A 510 4.89 26.19 7.17
CA ILE A 510 3.48 25.83 7.38
C ILE A 510 2.91 26.49 8.64
N LEU A 511 3.68 26.52 9.73
CA LEU A 511 3.27 27.16 10.98
C LEU A 511 3.17 28.69 10.83
N GLU A 512 4.01 29.31 9.99
CA GLU A 512 3.96 30.74 9.69
C GLU A 512 2.68 31.15 8.94
N ILE A 513 2.16 30.27 8.07
CA ILE A 513 0.89 30.50 7.34
C ILE A 513 -0.33 29.94 8.09
N LYS A 514 -0.22 29.64 9.39
CA LYS A 514 -1.29 29.06 10.20
C LYS A 514 -2.58 29.89 10.13
N ASP A 515 -2.47 31.21 10.24
CA ASP A 515 -3.64 32.10 10.22
C ASP A 515 -4.30 32.10 8.83
N ASP A 516 -3.51 32.12 7.74
CA ASP A 516 -4.02 32.00 6.36
C ASP A 516 -4.77 30.67 6.14
N ILE A 517 -4.28 29.56 6.73
CA ILE A 517 -4.96 28.27 6.69
C ILE A 517 -6.31 28.36 7.40
N PHE A 518 -6.39 29.04 8.55
CA PHE A 518 -7.64 29.21 9.27
C PHE A 518 -8.62 30.15 8.56
N ASP A 519 -8.12 31.14 7.83
CA ASP A 519 -8.93 32.05 7.02
C ASP A 519 -9.57 31.33 5.82
N CYS A 520 -8.98 30.25 5.32
CA CYS A 520 -9.61 29.42 4.28
C CYS A 520 -10.89 28.71 4.74
N PHE A 521 -11.13 28.61 6.06
CA PHE A 521 -12.38 28.06 6.58
C PHE A 521 -13.51 29.10 6.67
N ALA A 522 -13.20 30.40 6.56
CA ALA A 522 -14.17 31.50 6.63
C ALA A 522 -14.87 31.72 5.28
#